data_AF-F6U166-F1
#
_entry.id   AF-F6U166-F1
#
_cell.length_a   1.000
_cell.length_b   1.000
_cell.length_c   1.000
_cell.angle_alpha   90.00
_cell.angle_beta   90.00
_cell.angle_gamma   90.00
#
_symmetry.space_group_name_H-M   'P 1'
#
loop_
_entity.id
_entity.type
_entity.pdbx_description
1 polymer ?
#
loop_
_entity_poly.entity_id
_entity_poly.type
_entity_poly.pdbx_seq_one_letter_code
_entity_poly.pdbx_strand_id
1 'polypeptide(L)'
;MTAVYYSQDGQASGIGKYKDRVTGTSTPGNASITISNMQPSDSGVYVCDVTNPPDFQGINQGLIVANVLVKPSKPYCSIRGTPEANHAISLSCFSAEGAPPPKYQWFKLEEDTIKPVNEQYNPTTGLLVIGNLTTFEKGHYQCIASNSLGNSSCEIDLTTGHSEAGIIVGALIGALLAAIIICLIVWFFMTKSKSKKGKAITKEMQPMTKTLQSSEYESVPAQETAPREVPLSPTEPELLAPNHEEAEGEEK
;
A
#
# COMPACT_ATOMS: atom_id res chain seq x y z
N MET A 1 -23.76 -13.18 9.39
CA MET A 1 -23.90 -14.62 9.06
C MET A 1 -23.44 -14.79 7.62
N THR A 2 -22.35 -15.55 7.39
CA THR A 2 -21.89 -15.93 6.05
C THR A 2 -22.22 -17.39 5.86
N ALA A 3 -22.95 -17.70 4.78
CA ALA A 3 -23.36 -19.06 4.48
C ALA A 3 -23.42 -19.23 2.96
N VAL A 4 -23.24 -20.47 2.52
CA VAL A 4 -23.44 -20.90 1.14
C VAL A 4 -24.56 -21.92 1.17
N TYR A 5 -25.55 -21.75 0.29
CA TYR A 5 -26.71 -22.62 0.18
C TYR A 5 -26.70 -23.31 -1.19
N TYR A 6 -27.21 -24.53 -1.24
CA TYR A 6 -27.30 -25.33 -2.44
C TYR A 6 -28.59 -26.17 -2.42
N SER A 7 -29.28 -26.29 -3.56
CA SER A 7 -30.41 -27.20 -3.76
C SER A 7 -30.13 -28.20 -4.89
N GLN A 8 -30.82 -29.36 -4.85
CA GLN A 8 -30.62 -30.46 -5.81
C GLN A 8 -30.90 -30.06 -7.27
N ASP A 9 -31.68 -29.00 -7.51
CA ASP A 9 -31.92 -28.44 -8.85
C ASP A 9 -30.70 -27.67 -9.42
N GLY A 10 -29.55 -27.73 -8.73
CA GLY A 10 -28.31 -27.05 -9.12
C GLY A 10 -28.27 -25.57 -8.73
N GLN A 11 -29.27 -25.08 -8.00
CA GLN A 11 -29.30 -23.68 -7.57
C GLN A 11 -28.41 -23.51 -6.34
N ALA A 12 -27.27 -22.85 -6.52
CA ALA A 12 -26.43 -22.41 -5.43
C ALA A 12 -26.51 -20.91 -5.23
N SER A 13 -26.44 -20.46 -3.98
CA SER A 13 -26.39 -19.04 -3.63
C SER A 13 -25.46 -18.81 -2.46
N GLY A 14 -24.61 -17.78 -2.59
CA GLY A 14 -23.76 -17.30 -1.50
C GLY A 14 -24.36 -16.07 -0.83
N ILE A 15 -24.24 -15.98 0.49
CA ILE A 15 -24.59 -14.78 1.28
C ILE A 15 -23.34 -14.14 1.86
N GLY A 16 -23.35 -12.81 2.01
CA GLY A 16 -22.25 -12.05 2.59
C GLY A 16 -21.03 -12.07 1.67
N LYS A 17 -19.86 -12.49 2.17
CA LYS A 17 -18.60 -12.49 1.41
C LYS A 17 -18.56 -13.45 0.20
N TYR A 18 -19.52 -14.37 0.11
CA TYR A 18 -19.65 -15.33 -0.98
C TYR A 18 -20.70 -14.91 -2.02
N LYS A 19 -21.36 -13.77 -1.83
CA LYS A 19 -22.34 -13.27 -2.80
C LYS A 19 -21.70 -13.17 -4.19
N ASP A 20 -22.42 -13.63 -5.21
CA ASP A 20 -22.02 -13.61 -6.62
C ASP A 20 -20.78 -14.48 -6.97
N ARG A 21 -20.33 -15.33 -6.03
CA ARG A 21 -19.12 -16.16 -6.17
C ARG A 21 -19.39 -17.66 -6.09
N VAL A 22 -20.64 -18.09 -5.98
CA VAL A 22 -20.99 -19.50 -5.80
C VAL A 22 -21.78 -20.01 -7.00
N THR A 23 -21.37 -21.15 -7.53
CA THR A 23 -22.15 -21.96 -8.47
C THR A 23 -22.32 -23.39 -7.94
N GLY A 24 -23.38 -24.07 -8.36
CA GLY A 24 -23.71 -25.42 -7.91
C GLY A 24 -23.85 -26.37 -9.09
N THR A 25 -23.51 -27.65 -8.88
CA THR A 25 -23.76 -28.72 -9.85
C THR A 25 -24.30 -29.96 -9.15
N SER A 26 -25.27 -30.61 -9.79
CA SER A 26 -25.98 -31.79 -9.27
C SER A 26 -25.92 -32.93 -10.26
N THR A 27 -25.62 -34.13 -9.77
CA THR A 27 -25.87 -35.40 -10.47
C THR A 27 -26.54 -36.36 -9.50
N PRO A 28 -27.23 -37.42 -9.96
CA PRO A 28 -27.86 -38.37 -9.05
C PRO A 28 -26.85 -38.91 -8.03
N GLY A 29 -27.08 -38.62 -6.73
CA GLY A 29 -26.22 -39.04 -5.63
C GLY A 29 -25.00 -38.14 -5.34
N ASN A 30 -24.73 -37.09 -6.13
CA ASN A 30 -23.61 -36.17 -5.88
C ASN A 30 -24.04 -34.70 -6.06
N ALA A 31 -23.60 -33.87 -5.12
CA ALA A 31 -23.78 -32.43 -5.14
C ALA A 31 -22.44 -31.75 -4.92
N SER A 32 -22.15 -30.71 -5.71
CA SER A 32 -20.92 -29.94 -5.63
C SER A 32 -21.21 -28.44 -5.68
N ILE A 33 -20.44 -27.66 -4.93
CA ILE A 33 -20.39 -26.21 -5.04
C ILE A 33 -19.01 -25.77 -5.51
N THR A 34 -18.97 -24.72 -6.32
CA THR A 34 -17.74 -24.05 -6.73
C THR A 34 -17.77 -22.63 -6.20
N ILE A 35 -16.73 -22.25 -5.44
CA ILE A 35 -16.53 -20.87 -4.98
C ILE A 35 -15.47 -20.24 -5.85
N SER A 36 -15.84 -19.25 -6.67
CA SER A 36 -14.93 -18.55 -7.57
C SER A 36 -14.11 -17.48 -6.83
N ASN A 37 -12.92 -17.19 -7.38
CA ASN A 37 -12.00 -16.16 -6.91
C ASN A 37 -11.71 -16.24 -5.39
N MET A 38 -11.37 -17.43 -4.88
CA MET A 38 -11.06 -17.63 -3.47
C MET A 38 -9.93 -16.72 -3.01
N GLN A 39 -10.11 -16.08 -1.86
CA GLN A 39 -9.12 -15.21 -1.23
C GLN A 39 -8.50 -15.90 -0.01
N PRO A 40 -7.32 -15.48 0.48
CA PRO A 40 -6.72 -16.03 1.70
C PRO A 40 -7.69 -16.09 2.90
N SER A 41 -8.54 -15.06 3.03
CA SER A 41 -9.59 -14.94 4.06
C SER A 41 -10.78 -15.91 3.88
N ASP A 42 -10.82 -16.67 2.79
CA ASP A 42 -11.74 -17.77 2.56
C ASP A 42 -11.20 -19.12 3.03
N SER A 43 -9.96 -19.18 3.51
CA SER A 43 -9.45 -20.37 4.19
C SER A 43 -10.23 -20.64 5.47
N GLY A 44 -10.52 -21.90 5.76
CA GLY A 44 -11.27 -22.29 6.95
C GLY A 44 -11.94 -23.65 6.83
N VAL A 45 -12.77 -23.95 7.82
CA VAL A 45 -13.60 -25.16 7.85
C VAL A 45 -14.95 -24.85 7.22
N TYR A 46 -15.31 -25.62 6.21
CA TYR A 46 -16.58 -25.62 5.53
C TYR A 46 -17.39 -26.82 6.01
N VAL A 47 -18.67 -26.58 6.30
CA VAL A 47 -19.61 -27.64 6.69
C VAL A 47 -20.57 -27.87 5.53
N CYS A 48 -20.57 -29.10 5.01
CA CYS A 48 -21.59 -29.56 4.07
C CYS A 48 -22.69 -30.22 4.89
N ASP A 49 -23.88 -29.62 4.93
CA ASP A 49 -25.04 -30.17 5.62
C ASP A 49 -26.06 -30.66 4.58
N VAL A 50 -26.33 -31.96 4.56
CA VAL A 50 -27.19 -32.60 3.57
C VAL A 50 -28.54 -32.91 4.18
N THR A 51 -29.59 -32.32 3.63
CA THR A 51 -30.97 -32.63 4.00
C THR A 51 -31.64 -33.43 2.87
N ASN A 52 -32.18 -34.61 3.17
CA ASN A 52 -32.85 -35.48 2.19
C ASN A 52 -34.29 -35.81 2.61
N PRO A 53 -35.26 -34.91 2.37
CA PRO A 53 -36.64 -35.12 2.79
C PRO A 53 -37.25 -36.42 2.24
N PRO A 54 -38.11 -37.13 3.01
CA PRO A 54 -38.61 -36.81 4.34
C PRO A 54 -37.67 -37.21 5.49
N ASP A 55 -36.49 -37.74 5.18
CA ASP A 55 -35.53 -38.18 6.18
C ASP A 55 -34.67 -36.99 6.65
N PHE A 56 -35.08 -36.44 7.79
CA PHE A 56 -34.37 -35.37 8.48
C PHE A 56 -33.56 -35.90 9.67
N GLN A 57 -33.49 -37.21 9.88
CA GLN A 57 -32.87 -37.78 11.08
C GLN A 57 -31.40 -38.18 10.83
N GLY A 58 -30.56 -37.95 11.84
CA GLY A 58 -29.13 -38.25 11.79
C GLY A 58 -28.21 -37.03 11.60
N ILE A 59 -26.90 -37.27 11.61
CA ILE A 59 -25.87 -36.26 11.34
C ILE A 59 -25.44 -36.43 9.89
N ASN A 60 -25.99 -35.63 9.00
CA ASN A 60 -25.66 -35.62 7.58
C ASN A 60 -24.65 -34.52 7.25
N GLN A 61 -23.64 -34.36 8.11
CA GLN A 61 -22.65 -33.29 8.01
C GLN A 61 -21.27 -33.81 7.62
N GLY A 62 -20.68 -33.20 6.59
CA GLY A 62 -19.29 -33.36 6.21
C GLY A 62 -18.48 -32.12 6.54
N LEU A 63 -17.26 -32.30 7.05
CA LEU A 63 -16.31 -31.21 7.31
C LEU A 63 -15.23 -31.19 6.23
N ILE A 64 -15.00 -30.02 5.64
CA ILE A 64 -13.98 -29.80 4.63
C ILE A 64 -13.06 -28.67 5.11
N VAL A 65 -11.76 -28.93 5.20
CA VAL A 65 -10.77 -27.89 5.48
C VAL A 65 -10.23 -27.36 4.16
N ALA A 66 -10.55 -26.11 3.83
CA ALA A 66 -10.01 -25.46 2.64
C ALA A 66 -8.91 -24.48 3.03
N ASN A 67 -7.74 -24.61 2.39
CA ASN A 67 -6.61 -23.69 2.55
C ASN A 67 -6.36 -23.00 1.21
N VAL A 68 -6.49 -21.67 1.19
CA VAL A 68 -6.17 -20.87 0.01
C VAL A 68 -4.69 -20.54 0.04
N LEU A 69 -3.97 -21.09 -0.93
CA LEU A 69 -2.53 -20.93 -1.04
C LEU A 69 -2.20 -19.67 -1.83
N VAL A 70 -1.19 -18.93 -1.37
CA VAL A 70 -0.71 -17.70 -2.02
C VAL A 70 0.80 -17.62 -1.95
N LYS A 71 1.41 -17.08 -3.00
CA LYS A 71 2.84 -16.73 -3.01
C LYS A 71 3.13 -15.65 -1.94
N PRO A 72 4.38 -15.51 -1.49
CA PRO A 72 4.72 -14.51 -0.49
C PRO A 72 4.42 -13.09 -1.00
N SER A 73 3.92 -12.22 -0.12
CA SER A 73 3.82 -10.79 -0.42
C SER A 73 5.21 -10.16 -0.53
N LYS A 74 5.29 -8.96 -1.13
CA LYS A 74 6.52 -8.14 -1.09
C LYS A 74 6.98 -8.03 0.37
N PRO A 75 8.18 -8.51 0.71
CA PRO A 75 8.62 -8.50 2.09
C PRO A 75 9.01 -7.08 2.53
N TYR A 76 8.86 -6.80 3.81
CA TYR A 76 9.38 -5.63 4.49
C TYR A 76 10.77 -5.96 5.06
N CYS A 77 11.76 -5.17 4.66
CA CYS A 77 13.15 -5.25 5.08
C CYS A 77 13.46 -4.09 6.03
N SER A 78 14.14 -4.34 7.16
CA SER A 78 14.57 -3.27 8.08
C SER A 78 15.90 -3.58 8.74
N ILE A 79 16.60 -2.53 9.16
CA ILE A 79 17.88 -2.60 9.87
C ILE A 79 17.65 -2.21 11.34
N ARG A 80 18.21 -2.97 12.28
CA ARG A 80 18.35 -2.56 13.68
C ARG A 80 19.82 -2.46 14.06
N GLY A 81 20.17 -1.38 14.75
CA GLY A 81 21.55 -1.00 15.05
C GLY A 81 22.05 0.10 14.12
N THR A 82 23.23 0.65 14.40
CA THR A 82 23.89 1.61 13.52
C THR A 82 24.80 0.87 12.54
N PRO A 83 24.71 1.09 11.21
CA PRO A 83 25.60 0.46 10.23
C PRO A 83 26.97 1.16 10.20
N GLU A 84 27.60 1.21 11.38
CA GLU A 84 28.93 1.71 11.63
C GLU A 84 29.92 0.56 11.72
N ALA A 85 31.19 0.83 11.41
CA ALA A 85 32.26 -0.14 11.53
C ALA A 85 32.34 -0.69 12.97
N ASN A 86 32.62 -1.99 13.12
CA ASN A 86 32.80 -2.68 14.39
C ASN A 86 31.56 -2.80 15.29
N HIS A 87 30.38 -2.41 14.81
CA HIS A 87 29.12 -2.60 15.52
C HIS A 87 28.35 -3.78 14.94
N ALA A 88 27.64 -4.50 15.83
CA ALA A 88 26.72 -5.54 15.43
C ALA A 88 25.40 -4.92 14.96
N ILE A 89 24.90 -5.38 13.82
CA ILE A 89 23.59 -5.01 13.29
C ILE A 89 22.75 -6.25 13.04
N SER A 90 21.43 -6.05 12.95
CA SER A 90 20.51 -7.11 12.54
C SER A 90 19.63 -6.63 11.40
N LEU A 91 19.51 -7.48 10.37
CA LEU A 91 18.61 -7.29 9.24
C LEU A 91 17.42 -8.22 9.43
N SER A 92 16.22 -7.67 9.29
CA SER A 92 14.98 -8.46 9.34
C SER A 92 14.26 -8.37 8.00
N CYS A 93 13.65 -9.48 7.61
CA CYS A 93 12.86 -9.62 6.40
C CYS A 93 11.57 -10.38 6.73
N PHE A 94 10.43 -9.79 6.40
CA PHE A 94 9.12 -10.34 6.76
C PHE A 94 8.09 -10.14 5.65
N SER A 95 7.35 -11.19 5.31
CA SER A 95 6.21 -11.11 4.39
C SER A 95 4.93 -11.25 5.19
N ALA A 96 4.01 -10.30 5.02
CA ALA A 96 2.72 -10.30 5.72
C ALA A 96 1.80 -11.44 5.23
N GLU A 97 1.92 -11.81 3.96
CA GLU A 97 1.18 -12.92 3.37
C GLU A 97 2.12 -13.98 2.81
N GLY A 98 1.62 -15.22 2.78
CA GLY A 98 2.33 -16.39 2.25
C GLY A 98 1.77 -17.67 2.86
N ALA A 99 1.10 -18.46 2.03
CA ALA A 99 0.55 -19.76 2.43
C ALA A 99 0.97 -20.81 1.39
N PRO A 100 1.79 -21.82 1.74
CA PRO A 100 2.38 -22.07 3.06
C PRO A 100 3.32 -20.95 3.56
N PRO A 101 3.63 -20.91 4.88
CA PRO A 101 4.53 -19.91 5.45
C PRO A 101 5.88 -19.87 4.70
N PRO A 102 6.36 -18.67 4.33
CA PRO A 102 7.57 -18.55 3.53
C PRO A 102 8.83 -18.90 4.32
N LYS A 103 9.85 -19.35 3.59
CA LYS A 103 11.24 -19.39 4.05
C LYS A 103 12.01 -18.22 3.46
N TYR A 104 12.95 -17.71 4.23
CA TYR A 104 13.76 -16.54 3.88
C TYR A 104 15.18 -16.96 3.56
N GLN A 105 15.80 -16.28 2.60
CA GLN A 105 17.20 -16.44 2.22
C GLN A 105 17.80 -15.07 1.96
N TRP A 106 19.04 -14.88 2.41
CA TRP A 106 19.76 -13.62 2.24
C TRP A 106 20.88 -13.77 1.22
N PHE A 107 21.03 -12.75 0.40
CA PHE A 107 22.05 -12.62 -0.62
C PHE A 107 22.73 -11.26 -0.51
N LYS A 108 24.02 -11.22 -0.78
CA LYS A 108 24.77 -10.00 -1.02
C LYS A 108 24.81 -9.74 -2.52
N LEU A 109 24.43 -8.53 -2.91
CA LEU A 109 24.48 -8.05 -4.28
C LEU A 109 25.83 -7.35 -4.47
N GLU A 110 26.66 -7.94 -5.31
CA GLU A 110 27.89 -7.33 -5.82
C GLU A 110 27.69 -6.97 -7.29
N GLU A 111 28.56 -6.10 -7.83
CA GLU A 111 28.40 -5.47 -9.16
C GLU A 111 28.09 -6.47 -10.28
N ASP A 112 28.74 -7.64 -10.26
CA ASP A 112 28.56 -8.70 -11.25
C ASP A 112 28.05 -10.04 -10.67
N THR A 113 27.84 -10.13 -9.35
CA THR A 113 27.50 -11.42 -8.72
C THR A 113 26.51 -11.30 -7.58
N ILE A 114 25.63 -12.29 -7.46
CA ILE A 114 24.74 -12.48 -6.31
C ILE A 114 25.30 -13.64 -5.50
N LYS A 115 25.75 -13.36 -4.28
CA LYS A 115 26.34 -14.38 -3.40
C LYS A 115 25.41 -14.67 -2.23
N PRO A 116 25.13 -15.95 -1.92
CA PRO A 116 24.41 -16.26 -0.69
C PRO A 116 25.21 -15.77 0.52
N VAL A 117 24.51 -15.22 1.50
CA VAL A 117 25.12 -14.87 2.78
C VAL A 117 25.48 -16.17 3.51
N ASN A 118 26.76 -16.31 3.89
CA ASN A 118 27.29 -17.51 4.53
C ASN A 118 27.11 -17.49 6.06
N GLU A 119 26.83 -16.32 6.60
CA GLU A 119 26.56 -16.06 8.01
C GLU A 119 25.27 -16.73 8.44
N GLN A 120 25.20 -17.06 9.73
CA GLN A 120 24.06 -17.73 10.30
C GLN A 120 22.85 -16.77 10.34
N TYR A 121 21.90 -16.99 9.43
CA TYR A 121 20.58 -16.39 9.47
C TYR A 121 19.53 -17.44 9.83
N ASN A 122 18.37 -16.98 10.30
CA ASN A 122 17.23 -17.85 10.58
C ASN A 122 16.29 -17.88 9.35
N PRO A 123 16.18 -19.02 8.64
CA PRO A 123 15.35 -19.13 7.43
C PRO A 123 13.85 -19.08 7.72
N THR A 124 13.43 -19.22 8.98
CA THR A 124 12.01 -19.17 9.39
C THR A 124 11.61 -17.74 9.78
N THR A 125 12.49 -17.00 10.45
CA THR A 125 12.17 -15.62 10.90
C THR A 125 12.73 -14.54 9.99
N GLY A 126 13.58 -14.88 9.03
CA GLY A 126 14.23 -13.92 8.14
C GLY A 126 15.26 -13.03 8.81
N LEU A 127 15.69 -13.36 10.03
CA LEU A 127 16.65 -12.57 10.81
C LEU A 127 18.08 -12.95 10.43
N LEU A 128 18.87 -11.98 10.00
CA LEU A 128 20.32 -12.08 9.77
C LEU A 128 21.04 -11.17 10.78
N VAL A 129 21.99 -11.73 11.54
CA VAL A 129 22.81 -10.97 12.50
C VAL A 129 24.23 -10.86 11.97
N ILE A 130 24.73 -9.63 11.89
CA ILE A 130 26.06 -9.32 11.39
C ILE A 130 26.86 -8.78 12.58
N GLY A 131 27.81 -9.57 13.08
CA GLY A 131 28.55 -9.23 14.31
C GLY A 131 29.61 -8.15 14.12
N ASN A 132 30.27 -8.10 12.96
CA ASN A 132 31.22 -7.06 12.61
C ASN A 132 31.03 -6.63 11.15
N LEU A 133 30.53 -5.41 10.95
CA LEU A 133 30.25 -4.89 9.62
C LEU A 133 31.50 -4.70 8.76
N THR A 134 32.68 -4.53 9.38
CA THR A 134 33.95 -4.39 8.62
C THR A 134 34.34 -5.69 7.94
N THR A 135 34.11 -6.84 8.60
CA THR A 135 34.42 -8.17 8.03
C THR A 135 33.35 -8.64 7.05
N PHE A 136 32.13 -8.11 7.15
CA PHE A 136 31.02 -8.45 6.27
C PHE A 136 30.95 -7.57 4.99
N GLU A 137 31.76 -6.51 4.98
CA GLU A 137 31.80 -5.38 4.03
C GLU A 137 30.43 -4.69 3.89
N LYS A 138 30.44 -3.36 3.82
CA LYS A 138 29.22 -2.60 3.48
C LYS A 138 28.82 -2.93 2.04
N GLY A 139 27.52 -3.02 1.77
CA GLY A 139 27.02 -3.33 0.43
C GLY A 139 25.49 -3.42 0.38
N HIS A 140 25.00 -3.89 -0.76
CA HIS A 140 23.59 -4.10 -1.02
C HIS A 140 23.22 -5.55 -0.69
N TYR A 141 22.13 -5.73 0.04
CA TYR A 141 21.64 -7.05 0.47
C TYR A 141 20.24 -7.26 -0.04
N GLN A 142 19.96 -8.47 -0.49
CA GLN A 142 18.64 -8.88 -0.93
C GLN A 142 18.15 -10.02 -0.05
N CYS A 143 16.94 -9.88 0.50
CA CYS A 143 16.21 -11.00 1.08
C CYS A 143 15.23 -11.55 0.05
N ILE A 144 15.14 -12.87 -0.07
CA ILE A 144 14.12 -13.57 -0.85
C ILE A 144 13.24 -14.37 0.13
N ALA A 145 11.94 -14.05 0.15
CA ALA A 145 10.90 -14.86 0.77
C ALA A 145 10.33 -15.82 -0.28
N SER A 146 10.22 -17.11 0.06
CA SER A 146 9.83 -18.15 -0.90
C SER A 146 8.91 -19.19 -0.28
N ASN A 147 7.92 -19.65 -1.04
CA ASN A 147 7.14 -20.85 -0.74
C ASN A 147 6.88 -21.65 -2.03
N SER A 148 6.09 -22.71 -1.96
CA SER A 148 5.78 -23.57 -3.12
C SER A 148 5.03 -22.87 -4.26
N LEU A 149 4.51 -21.66 -4.04
CA LEU A 149 3.74 -20.89 -5.02
C LEU A 149 4.58 -19.80 -5.69
N GLY A 150 5.79 -19.53 -5.19
CA GLY A 150 6.72 -18.57 -5.79
C GLY A 150 7.54 -17.82 -4.75
N ASN A 151 8.10 -16.69 -5.17
CA ASN A 151 8.99 -15.86 -4.37
C ASN A 151 8.66 -14.36 -4.47
N SER A 152 9.18 -13.61 -3.51
CA SER A 152 9.23 -12.15 -3.53
C SER A 152 10.44 -11.67 -2.74
N SER A 153 11.01 -10.52 -3.10
CA SER A 153 12.27 -10.05 -2.52
C SER A 153 12.20 -8.62 -1.98
N CYS A 154 13.08 -8.24 -1.06
CA CYS A 154 13.34 -6.86 -0.67
C CYS A 154 14.84 -6.61 -0.58
N GLU A 155 15.24 -5.35 -0.70
CA GLU A 155 16.66 -4.96 -0.71
C GLU A 155 16.96 -3.93 0.37
N ILE A 156 18.18 -3.98 0.88
CA ILE A 156 18.73 -3.10 1.91
C ILE A 156 20.10 -2.61 1.45
N ASP A 157 20.34 -1.31 1.54
CA ASP A 157 21.66 -0.71 1.33
C ASP A 157 22.31 -0.40 2.69
N LEU A 158 23.48 -1.01 2.96
CA LEU A 158 24.28 -0.79 4.17
C LEU A 158 25.44 0.19 3.96
N THR A 159 25.56 0.82 2.78
CA THR A 159 26.62 1.79 2.50
C THR A 159 26.37 3.11 3.22
N THR A 160 25.12 3.54 3.29
CA THR A 160 24.71 4.78 3.97
C THR A 160 24.21 4.48 5.38
N GLY A 161 24.53 5.35 6.32
CA GLY A 161 24.06 5.27 7.70
C GLY A 161 22.54 5.40 7.78
N HIS A 162 21.79 4.31 7.58
CA HIS A 162 20.33 4.34 7.69
C HIS A 162 19.92 4.44 9.17
N SER A 163 19.90 5.66 9.70
CA SER A 163 19.40 5.94 11.04
C SER A 163 17.97 6.46 10.96
N GLU A 164 17.01 5.56 11.14
CA GLU A 164 15.59 5.91 11.25
C GLU A 164 15.36 6.94 12.37
N ALA A 165 16.08 6.80 13.50
CA ALA A 165 16.03 7.75 14.61
C ALA A 165 16.59 9.13 14.23
N GLY A 166 17.68 9.19 13.46
CA GLY A 166 18.28 10.44 13.02
C GLY A 166 17.36 11.26 12.10
N ILE A 167 16.63 10.58 11.22
CA ILE A 167 15.64 11.22 10.34
C ILE A 167 14.46 11.78 11.16
N ILE A 168 13.96 11.01 12.12
CA ILE A 168 12.85 11.43 12.99
C ILE A 168 13.26 12.65 13.84
N VAL A 169 14.44 12.58 14.48
CA VAL A 169 14.95 13.69 15.31
C VAL A 169 15.24 14.93 14.46
N GLY A 170 15.84 14.76 13.28
CA GLY A 170 16.10 15.84 12.34
C GLY A 170 14.82 16.53 11.85
N ALA A 171 13.79 15.77 11.52
CA ALA A 171 12.50 16.30 11.09
C ALA A 171 11.79 17.08 12.21
N LEU A 172 11.82 16.57 13.45
CA LEU A 172 11.21 17.25 14.61
C LEU A 172 11.92 18.56 14.94
N ILE A 173 13.26 18.56 14.99
CA ILE A 173 14.05 19.77 15.26
C ILE A 173 13.87 20.79 14.13
N GLY A 174 13.91 20.33 12.87
CA GLY A 174 13.68 21.19 11.70
C GLY A 174 12.31 21.87 11.73
N ALA A 175 11.25 21.12 12.04
CA ALA A 175 9.90 21.66 12.15
C ALA A 175 9.76 22.70 13.28
N LEU A 176 10.36 22.44 14.44
CA LEU A 176 10.35 23.37 15.57
C LEU A 176 11.07 24.69 15.25
N LEU A 177 12.26 24.60 14.62
CA LEU A 177 13.01 25.79 14.22
C LEU A 177 12.27 26.61 13.18
N ALA A 178 11.67 25.94 12.18
CA ALA A 178 10.86 26.61 11.17
C ALA A 178 9.65 27.35 11.79
N ALA A 179 8.95 26.72 12.74
CA ALA A 179 7.83 27.34 13.44
C ALA A 179 8.25 28.57 14.25
N ILE A 180 9.37 28.51 14.97
CA ILE A 180 9.90 29.66 15.73
C ILE A 180 10.24 30.82 14.79
N ILE A 181 10.90 30.55 13.66
CA ILE A 181 11.25 31.56 12.66
C ILE A 181 9.97 32.23 12.11
N ILE A 182 8.95 31.44 11.78
CA ILE A 182 7.65 31.96 11.31
C ILE A 182 7.01 32.85 12.39
N CYS A 183 7.00 32.42 13.65
CA CYS A 183 6.48 33.21 14.76
C CYS A 183 7.22 34.55 14.93
N LEU A 184 8.55 34.57 14.81
CA LEU A 184 9.36 35.79 14.91
C LEU A 184 9.07 36.75 13.74
N ILE A 185 8.92 36.22 12.52
CA ILE A 185 8.56 37.01 11.34
C ILE A 185 7.19 37.65 11.53
N VAL A 186 6.18 36.88 11.94
CA VAL A 186 4.83 37.38 12.22
C VAL A 186 4.88 38.44 13.33
N TRP A 187 5.62 38.20 14.41
CA TRP A 187 5.77 39.16 15.50
C TRP A 187 6.45 40.46 15.04
N PHE A 188 7.47 40.38 14.19
CA PHE A 188 8.11 41.56 13.59
C PHE A 188 7.14 42.37 12.72
N PHE A 189 6.31 41.71 11.90
CA PHE A 189 5.28 42.38 11.11
C PHE A 189 4.18 42.99 12.00
N MET A 190 3.76 42.30 13.06
CA MET A 190 2.77 42.80 14.01
C MET A 190 3.29 43.99 14.83
N THR A 191 4.56 43.99 15.23
CA THR A 191 5.18 45.12 15.95
C THR A 191 5.37 46.33 15.05
N LYS A 192 5.77 46.14 13.78
CA LYS A 192 5.80 47.24 12.80
C LYS A 192 4.40 47.79 12.48
N SER A 193 3.38 46.94 12.46
CA SER A 193 1.98 47.37 12.29
C SER A 193 1.49 48.22 13.47
N LYS A 194 1.91 47.90 14.71
CA LYS A 194 1.60 48.72 15.90
C LYS A 194 2.25 50.11 15.88
N SER A 195 3.43 50.25 15.27
CA SER A 195 4.07 51.58 15.09
C SER A 195 3.27 52.51 14.16
N LYS A 196 2.40 51.96 13.28
CA LYS A 196 1.51 52.76 12.42
C LYS A 196 0.16 53.11 13.04
N LYS A 197 -0.27 52.46 14.13
CA LYS A 197 -1.58 52.74 14.79
C LYS A 197 -1.51 53.68 16.00
N GLY A 198 -0.31 54.09 16.42
CA GLY A 198 -0.10 54.99 17.56
C GLY A 198 -0.15 56.50 17.26
N LYS A 199 -0.57 56.94 16.06
CA LYS A 199 -0.50 58.36 15.64
C LYS A 199 -1.81 58.98 15.16
N ALA A 200 -2.96 58.38 15.49
CA ALA A 200 -4.26 58.93 15.15
C ALA A 200 -5.23 58.77 16.34
N ILE A 201 -5.12 59.66 17.32
CA ILE A 201 -6.22 60.22 18.11
C ILE A 201 -5.62 61.42 18.86
N THR A 202 -6.40 62.51 18.96
CA THR A 202 -6.11 63.82 19.58
C THR A 202 -5.48 64.86 18.66
N LYS A 203 -6.31 65.64 17.95
CA LYS A 203 -6.53 67.06 18.26
C LYS A 203 -7.61 67.66 17.36
N GLU A 204 -8.68 68.08 18.03
CA GLU A 204 -9.48 69.29 17.82
C GLU A 204 -10.26 69.51 16.51
N MET A 205 -11.50 69.91 16.72
CA MET A 205 -12.59 70.04 15.77
C MET A 205 -13.00 71.52 15.73
N GLN A 206 -12.87 72.20 14.59
CA GLN A 206 -13.67 73.39 14.22
C GLN A 206 -13.35 73.88 12.78
N PRO A 207 -14.23 74.67 12.12
CA PRO A 207 -15.23 74.15 11.19
C PRO A 207 -15.03 74.61 9.73
N MET A 208 -15.90 74.08 8.85
CA MET A 208 -16.32 74.55 7.51
C MET A 208 -15.40 75.53 6.77
N THR A 209 -14.99 75.18 5.55
CA THR A 209 -15.44 75.90 4.35
C THR A 209 -15.24 75.02 3.12
N LYS A 210 -16.27 75.13 2.29
CA LYS A 210 -16.60 74.42 1.07
C LYS A 210 -15.64 74.79 -0.06
N THR A 211 -15.68 73.97 -1.11
CA THR A 211 -15.72 74.40 -2.54
C THR A 211 -14.42 74.25 -3.34
N LEU A 212 -14.50 73.31 -4.30
CA LEU A 212 -13.89 73.30 -5.66
C LEU A 212 -12.35 73.25 -5.68
N GLN A 213 -11.67 72.57 -6.60
CA GLN A 213 -12.03 72.00 -7.89
C GLN A 213 -10.84 71.15 -8.34
N SER A 214 -11.13 70.19 -9.23
CA SER A 214 -10.35 69.93 -10.45
C SER A 214 -8.86 69.64 -10.31
N SER A 215 -8.51 68.38 -10.52
CA SER A 215 -8.00 67.93 -11.82
C SER A 215 -7.91 66.39 -11.71
N GLU A 216 -8.61 65.60 -12.52
CA GLU A 216 -8.28 65.32 -13.93
C GLU A 216 -6.86 64.69 -13.96
N TYR A 217 -6.60 63.53 -14.55
CA TYR A 217 -6.97 63.00 -15.86
C TYR A 217 -6.90 61.46 -15.70
N GLU A 218 -7.94 60.73 -16.09
CA GLU A 218 -8.06 60.11 -17.43
C GLU A 218 -7.39 58.72 -17.39
N SER A 219 -8.14 57.66 -17.04
CA SER A 219 -9.04 56.87 -17.91
C SER A 219 -8.25 55.73 -18.61
N VAL A 220 -8.59 54.46 -18.38
CA VAL A 220 -9.63 53.64 -19.08
C VAL A 220 -8.91 52.65 -20.04
N PRO A 221 -9.47 51.46 -20.38
CA PRO A 221 -10.39 50.54 -19.69
C PRO A 221 -9.84 49.09 -19.68
N ALA A 222 -10.28 48.19 -18.80
CA ALA A 222 -11.45 47.31 -18.95
C ALA A 222 -11.70 46.75 -20.37
N GLN A 223 -11.70 45.42 -20.48
CA GLN A 223 -12.84 44.61 -20.93
C GLN A 223 -12.54 43.17 -20.50
N GLU A 224 -13.32 42.55 -19.61
CA GLU A 224 -14.66 42.00 -19.87
C GLU A 224 -14.53 40.89 -20.93
N THR A 225 -14.82 39.63 -20.67
CA THR A 225 -16.07 39.10 -20.12
C THR A 225 -15.85 37.62 -19.80
N ALA A 226 -16.65 37.12 -18.87
CA ALA A 226 -16.78 35.72 -18.44
C ALA A 226 -17.36 34.80 -19.55
N PRO A 227 -17.98 33.67 -19.20
CA PRO A 227 -17.39 32.39 -18.79
C PRO A 227 -17.80 31.28 -19.79
N ARG A 228 -17.04 30.19 -19.89
CA ARG A 228 -17.42 28.94 -20.60
C ARG A 228 -16.29 27.94 -20.43
N GLU A 229 -16.43 26.62 -20.46
CA GLU A 229 -17.51 25.64 -20.56
C GLU A 229 -16.76 24.30 -20.34
N VAL A 230 -17.44 23.28 -19.84
CA VAL A 230 -16.91 21.91 -19.78
C VAL A 230 -16.87 21.32 -21.21
N PRO A 231 -15.82 20.55 -21.57
CA PRO A 231 -16.07 19.25 -22.21
C PRO A 231 -15.10 18.17 -21.71
N LEU A 232 -15.57 16.98 -21.34
CA LEU A 232 -15.92 15.81 -22.17
C LEU A 232 -14.70 15.00 -22.64
N SER A 233 -14.76 13.71 -22.29
CA SER A 233 -13.82 12.62 -22.58
C SER A 233 -13.58 12.38 -24.09
N PRO A 234 -12.47 11.70 -24.42
CA PRO A 234 -12.47 10.65 -25.45
C PRO A 234 -11.87 9.35 -24.87
N THR A 235 -12.53 8.20 -24.97
CA THR A 235 -12.66 7.30 -26.14
C THR A 235 -11.36 6.54 -26.45
N GLU A 236 -11.48 5.23 -26.24
CA GLU A 236 -10.56 4.12 -26.47
C GLU A 236 -10.31 3.85 -27.97
N PRO A 237 -9.12 3.33 -28.36
CA PRO A 237 -8.93 2.69 -29.65
C PRO A 237 -8.90 1.15 -29.54
N GLU A 238 -9.80 0.56 -30.30
CA GLU A 238 -9.88 -0.83 -30.77
C GLU A 238 -8.55 -1.29 -31.41
N LEU A 239 -8.03 -2.46 -31.00
CA LEU A 239 -6.91 -3.12 -31.67
C LEU A 239 -7.30 -4.52 -32.14
N LEU A 240 -7.31 -4.66 -33.47
CA LEU A 240 -7.54 -5.89 -34.22
C LEU A 240 -6.50 -6.98 -33.93
N ALA A 241 -6.99 -8.21 -33.84
CA ALA A 241 -6.22 -9.44 -33.97
C ALA A 241 -5.83 -9.73 -35.42
N PRO A 242 -4.75 -10.50 -35.64
CA PRO A 242 -4.66 -11.39 -36.78
C PRO A 242 -4.65 -12.86 -36.35
N ASN A 243 -5.41 -13.64 -37.11
CA ASN A 243 -5.47 -15.09 -37.11
C ASN A 243 -4.08 -15.71 -37.33
N HIS A 244 -3.78 -16.80 -36.63
CA HIS A 244 -2.76 -17.76 -37.07
C HIS A 244 -3.31 -19.19 -36.99
N GLU A 245 -3.00 -19.92 -38.05
CA GLU A 245 -3.54 -21.19 -38.51
C GLU A 245 -3.40 -22.37 -37.55
N GLU A 246 -4.42 -23.23 -37.61
CA GLU A 246 -4.39 -24.64 -37.22
C GLU A 246 -3.45 -25.41 -38.16
N ALA A 247 -2.55 -26.21 -37.59
CA ALA A 247 -1.93 -27.33 -38.27
C ALA A 247 -2.20 -28.59 -37.46
N GLU A 248 -3.07 -29.44 -38.02
CA GLU A 248 -3.25 -30.83 -37.63
C GLU A 248 -1.93 -31.59 -37.81
N GLY A 249 -1.62 -32.44 -36.84
CA GLY A 249 -0.47 -33.35 -36.84
C GLY A 249 -0.82 -34.61 -36.09
N GLU A 250 -1.45 -35.54 -36.81
CA GLU A 250 -1.74 -36.91 -36.44
C GLU A 250 -0.49 -37.79 -36.65
N GLU A 251 -0.18 -38.65 -35.67
CA GLU A 251 0.15 -40.09 -35.82
C GLU A 251 1.22 -40.57 -34.80
N LYS A 252 0.82 -41.66 -34.11
CA LYS A 252 1.60 -42.75 -33.50
C LYS A 252 2.07 -42.70 -32.04
#